data_AF-Q17109-F1
#
_entry.id   AF-Q17109-F1
#
_cell.length_a   1.000
_cell.length_b   1.000
_cell.length_c   1.000
_cell.angle_alpha   90.00
_cell.angle_beta   90.00
_cell.angle_gamma   90.00
#
_symmetry.space_group_name_H-M   'P 1'
#
loop_
_entity.id
_entity.type
_entity.pdbx_description
1 polymer ?
#
loop_
_entity_poly.entity_id
_entity_poly.type
_entity_poly.pdbx_seq_one_letter_code
_entity_poly.pdbx_strand_id
1 'polypeptide(L)'
;TAEKYGSLNERRGEMYYYFYKQLLIRYYFERLTNGLGTIPEFSWYSPVKTGHYPLLTSYYTPFSQRPNFYNVHSEENYEKIRFLDAYEIYFVQALQKGVFEGFGQTICLNDTKATNFLGNY
;
A
#
# COMPACT_ATOMS: atom_id res chain seq x y z
N THR A 1 17.70 5.42 -11.04
CA THR A 1 16.51 6.31 -11.16
C THR A 1 15.72 5.95 -12.40
N ALA A 2 14.43 6.28 -12.47
CA ALA A 2 13.60 6.02 -13.66
C ALA A 2 14.00 6.89 -14.88
N GLU A 3 14.89 7.87 -14.68
CA GLU A 3 15.55 8.68 -15.70
C GLU A 3 16.16 7.86 -16.84
N LYS A 4 16.70 6.66 -16.54
CA LYS A 4 17.25 5.73 -17.54
C LYS A 4 16.23 5.38 -18.63
N TYR A 5 14.93 5.47 -18.33
CA TYR A 5 13.84 5.07 -19.21
C TYR A 5 13.16 6.25 -19.91
N GLY A 6 13.77 7.44 -19.88
CA GLY A 6 13.28 8.61 -20.62
C GLY A 6 11.87 9.00 -20.24
N SER A 7 10.96 9.01 -21.22
CA SER A 7 9.55 9.41 -21.05
C SER A 7 8.77 8.54 -20.05
N LEU A 8 9.23 7.32 -19.74
CA LEU A 8 8.61 6.49 -18.70
C LEU A 8 8.71 7.14 -17.31
N ASN A 9 9.69 8.01 -17.07
CA ASN A 9 9.82 8.72 -15.81
C ASN A 9 8.58 9.59 -15.49
N GLU A 10 7.93 10.12 -16.52
CA GLU A 10 6.68 10.91 -16.40
C GLU A 10 5.44 10.04 -16.20
N ARG A 11 5.55 8.71 -16.35
CA ARG A 11 4.46 7.74 -16.24
C ARG A 11 4.75 6.65 -15.19
N ARG A 12 5.71 6.90 -14.31
CA ARG A 12 6.14 5.94 -13.27
C ARG A 12 5.01 5.60 -12.30
N GLY A 13 4.29 6.61 -11.81
CA GLY A 13 3.16 6.42 -10.90
C GLY A 13 1.99 5.69 -11.57
N GLU A 14 1.79 5.91 -12.87
CA GLU A 14 0.82 5.14 -13.66
C GLU A 14 1.21 3.66 -13.72
N MET A 15 2.49 3.35 -13.94
CA MET A 15 2.99 1.97 -13.93
C MET A 15 2.80 1.31 -12.56
N TYR A 16 3.13 2.03 -11.47
CA TYR A 16 2.90 1.55 -10.11
C TYR A 16 1.44 1.12 -9.90
N TYR A 17 0.50 2.00 -10.21
CA TYR A 17 -0.93 1.71 -10.09
C TYR A 17 -1.33 0.52 -10.98
N TYR A 18 -0.94 0.53 -12.25
CA TYR A 18 -1.27 -0.53 -13.20
C TYR A 18 -0.79 -1.90 -12.71
N PHE A 19 0.46 -2.00 -12.26
CA PHE A 19 1.04 -3.25 -11.78
C PHE A 19 0.25 -3.84 -10.61
N TYR A 20 0.04 -3.07 -9.54
CA TYR A 20 -0.69 -3.56 -8.37
C TYR A 20 -2.16 -3.82 -8.68
N LYS A 21 -2.80 -2.98 -9.50
CA LYS A 21 -4.19 -3.19 -9.90
C LYS A 21 -4.37 -4.51 -10.65
N GLN A 22 -3.52 -4.79 -11.64
CA GLN A 22 -3.58 -6.04 -12.40
C GLN A 22 -3.30 -7.26 -11.52
N LEU A 23 -2.28 -7.18 -10.66
CA LEU A 23 -1.94 -8.27 -9.74
C LEU A 23 -3.08 -8.58 -8.76
N LEU A 24 -3.70 -7.55 -8.16
CA LEU A 24 -4.81 -7.71 -7.23
C LEU A 24 -6.07 -8.26 -7.91
N ILE A 25 -6.37 -7.82 -9.14
CA ILE A 25 -7.48 -8.39 -9.93
C ILE A 25 -7.23 -9.88 -10.20
N ARG A 26 -6.02 -10.24 -10.62
CA ARG A 26 -5.65 -11.62 -10.89
C ARG A 26 -5.76 -12.50 -9.63
N TYR A 27 -5.31 -11.98 -8.49
CA TYR A 27 -5.45 -12.64 -7.19
C TYR A 27 -6.91 -12.78 -6.78
N TYR A 28 -7.73 -11.74 -6.99
CA TYR A 28 -9.16 -11.79 -6.72
C TYR A 28 -9.88 -12.87 -7.55
N PHE A 29 -9.48 -13.10 -8.80
CA PHE A 29 -10.05 -14.19 -9.60
C PHE A 29 -9.77 -15.58 -9.01
N GLU A 30 -8.59 -15.84 -8.45
CA GLU A 30 -8.35 -17.10 -7.71
C GLU A 30 -9.24 -17.22 -6.48
N ARG A 31 -9.50 -16.11 -5.79
CA ARG A 31 -10.40 -16.13 -4.64
C ARG A 31 -11.82 -16.50 -5.04
N LEU A 32 -12.29 -15.98 -6.17
CA LEU A 32 -13.63 -16.28 -6.69
C LEU A 32 -13.81 -17.75 -7.02
N THR A 33 -12.85 -18.36 -7.73
CA THR A 33 -12.91 -19.78 -8.09
C THR A 33 -12.86 -20.71 -6.87
N ASN A 34 -12.31 -20.23 -5.76
CA ASN A 34 -12.22 -20.97 -4.49
C ASN A 34 -13.25 -20.54 -3.44
N GLY A 35 -14.25 -19.70 -3.80
CA GLY A 35 -15.31 -19.29 -2.87
C GLY A 35 -14.85 -18.42 -1.70
N LEU A 36 -13.70 -17.74 -1.82
CA LEU A 36 -13.10 -16.93 -0.75
C LEU A 36 -13.58 -15.46 -0.73
N GLY A 37 -14.35 -15.04 -1.72
CA GLY A 37 -14.90 -13.68 -1.80
C GLY A 37 -13.85 -12.58 -2.00
N THR A 38 -14.18 -11.36 -1.60
CA THR A 38 -13.30 -10.18 -1.73
C THR A 38 -12.07 -10.26 -0.81
N ILE A 39 -11.06 -9.43 -1.10
CA ILE A 39 -9.87 -9.31 -0.27
C ILE A 39 -10.28 -8.63 1.05
N PRO A 40 -9.99 -9.22 2.24
CA PRO A 40 -10.37 -8.61 3.50
C PRO A 40 -9.64 -7.30 3.76
N GLU A 41 -10.35 -6.33 4.31
CA GLU A 41 -9.77 -5.10 4.85
C GLU A 41 -9.20 -5.33 6.26
N PHE A 42 -8.37 -4.41 6.74
CA PHE A 42 -7.83 -4.42 8.09
C PHE A 42 -7.68 -3.00 8.63
N SER A 43 -7.36 -2.88 9.92
CA SER A 43 -7.04 -1.62 10.59
C SER A 43 -5.76 -1.78 11.40
N TRP A 44 -4.93 -0.72 11.43
CA TRP A 44 -3.76 -0.65 12.30
C TRP A 44 -4.11 -0.64 13.80
N TYR A 45 -5.37 -0.37 14.15
CA TYR A 45 -5.86 -0.28 15.52
C TYR A 45 -6.68 -1.50 15.94
N SER A 46 -6.68 -2.58 15.14
CA SER A 46 -7.42 -3.82 15.43
C SER A 46 -6.57 -5.05 15.12
N PRO A 47 -6.81 -6.19 15.80
CA PRO A 47 -6.10 -7.41 15.48
C PRO A 47 -6.28 -7.85 14.03
N VAL A 48 -5.18 -8.19 13.35
CA VAL A 48 -5.21 -8.66 11.97
C VAL A 48 -5.70 -10.10 11.93
N LYS A 49 -6.88 -10.33 11.34
CA LYS A 49 -7.58 -11.63 11.36
C LYS A 49 -6.75 -12.78 10.79
N THR A 50 -6.19 -12.60 9.59
CA THR A 50 -5.50 -13.66 8.84
C THR A 50 -4.00 -13.70 9.14
N GLY A 51 -3.55 -14.77 9.80
CA GLY A 51 -2.15 -15.08 10.05
C GLY A 51 -1.41 -15.64 8.84
N HIS A 52 -0.10 -15.80 8.98
CA HIS A 52 0.76 -16.46 8.01
C HIS A 52 1.93 -17.17 8.73
N TYR A 53 2.18 -18.41 8.35
CA TYR A 53 3.23 -19.27 8.88
C TYR A 53 4.18 -19.66 7.74
N PRO A 54 5.25 -18.90 7.50
CA PRO A 54 6.20 -19.21 6.45
C PRO A 54 6.89 -20.54 6.75
N LEU A 55 6.85 -21.48 5.81
CA LEU A 55 7.62 -22.73 5.87
C LEU A 55 9.01 -22.52 5.26
N LEU A 56 9.68 -21.44 5.67
CA LEU A 56 10.98 -21.01 5.16
C LEU A 56 11.91 -20.68 6.34
N THR A 57 13.19 -20.93 6.13
CA THR A 57 14.24 -20.60 7.10
C THR A 57 15.41 -19.90 6.44
N SER A 58 16.05 -18.99 7.16
CA SER A 58 17.38 -18.52 6.81
C SER A 58 18.42 -19.49 7.38
N TYR A 59 19.71 -19.18 7.15
CA TYR A 59 20.81 -19.95 7.72
C TYR A 59 20.81 -19.94 9.26
N TYR A 60 20.35 -18.85 9.88
CA TYR A 60 20.45 -18.65 11.33
C TYR A 60 19.12 -18.72 12.06
N THR A 61 18.04 -18.25 11.43
CA THR A 61 16.73 -18.14 12.06
C THR A 61 15.60 -18.51 11.10
N PRO A 62 14.53 -19.15 11.59
CA PRO A 62 13.31 -19.29 10.82
C PRO A 62 12.69 -17.91 10.55
N PHE A 63 11.87 -17.83 9.50
CA PHE A 63 11.12 -16.61 9.21
C PHE A 63 10.10 -16.34 10.33
N SER A 64 9.84 -15.06 10.60
CA SER A 64 8.86 -14.65 11.60
C SER A 64 7.44 -15.12 11.20
N GLN A 65 6.66 -15.49 12.21
CA GLN A 65 5.29 -15.97 12.04
C GLN A 65 4.32 -14.93 12.58
N ARG A 66 3.17 -14.78 11.90
CA ARG A 66 2.08 -13.93 12.38
C ARG A 66 0.87 -14.83 12.68
N PRO A 67 0.45 -15.01 13.94
CA PRO A 67 -0.72 -15.82 14.25
C PRO A 67 -2.01 -15.16 13.73
N ASN A 68 -3.09 -15.94 13.67
CA ASN A 68 -4.42 -15.38 13.44
C ASN A 68 -4.77 -14.42 14.58
N PHE A 69 -5.51 -13.35 14.26
CA PHE A 69 -5.87 -12.29 15.20
C PHE A 69 -4.65 -11.68 15.91
N TYR A 70 -3.55 -11.47 15.18
CA TYR A 70 -2.35 -10.85 15.71
C TYR A 70 -2.62 -9.40 16.12
N ASN A 71 -2.29 -9.04 17.37
CA ASN A 71 -2.39 -7.68 17.86
C ASN A 71 -1.27 -6.81 17.26
N VAL A 72 -1.57 -6.12 16.17
CA VAL A 72 -0.63 -5.19 15.52
C VAL A 72 -0.45 -3.90 16.33
N HIS A 73 -1.47 -3.49 17.09
CA HIS A 73 -1.43 -2.30 17.94
C HIS A 73 -0.81 -2.62 19.31
N SER A 74 0.48 -2.93 19.27
CA SER A 74 1.33 -3.19 20.44
C SER A 74 2.30 -2.03 20.67
N GLU A 75 2.88 -1.96 21.87
CA GLU A 75 3.79 -0.88 22.28
C GLU A 75 4.96 -0.67 21.31
N GLU A 76 5.53 -1.76 20.82
CA GLU A 76 6.61 -1.79 19.81
C GLU A 76 6.24 -1.17 18.45
N ASN A 77 4.93 -1.01 18.17
CA ASN A 77 4.41 -0.55 16.88
C ASN A 77 3.67 0.79 16.97
N TYR A 78 3.43 1.34 18.16
CA TYR A 78 2.63 2.57 18.32
C TYR A 78 3.15 3.75 17.49
N GLU A 79 4.45 3.97 17.46
CA GLU A 79 5.03 5.07 16.68
C GLU A 79 4.86 4.84 15.17
N LYS A 80 5.20 3.62 14.70
CA LYS A 80 5.07 3.24 13.29
C LYS A 80 3.63 3.35 12.81
N ILE A 81 2.67 2.94 13.64
CA ILE A 81 1.23 3.05 13.34
C ILE A 81 0.82 4.52 13.21
N ARG A 82 1.27 5.40 14.11
CA ARG A 82 0.98 6.84 13.98
C ARG A 82 1.55 7.43 12.70
N PHE A 83 2.75 7.00 12.29
CA PHE A 83 3.34 7.42 11.02
C PHE A 83 2.50 6.96 9.82
N LEU A 84 2.10 5.69 9.78
CA LEU A 84 1.27 5.13 8.71
C LEU A 84 -0.11 5.81 8.64
N ASP A 85 -0.75 6.00 9.78
CA ASP A 85 -2.06 6.66 9.89
C ASP A 85 -1.99 8.13 9.43
N ALA A 86 -0.95 8.86 9.84
CA ALA A 86 -0.73 10.24 9.37
C ALA A 86 -0.52 10.31 7.85
N TYR A 87 0.18 9.32 7.28
CA TYR A 87 0.42 9.23 5.85
C TYR A 87 -0.88 8.97 5.08
N GLU A 88 -1.73 8.04 5.56
CA GLU A 88 -3.06 7.77 4.99
C GLU A 88 -4.00 8.97 5.11
N ILE A 89 -4.06 9.61 6.29
CA ILE A 89 -4.91 10.78 6.55
C ILE A 89 -4.54 11.96 5.64
N TYR A 90 -3.25 12.23 5.45
CA TYR A 90 -2.81 13.30 4.56
C TYR A 90 -3.33 13.09 3.13
N PHE A 91 -3.26 11.86 2.62
CA PHE A 91 -3.77 11.53 1.29
C PHE A 91 -5.27 11.80 1.19
N VAL A 92 -6.05 11.39 2.19
CA VAL A 92 -7.50 11.65 2.26
C VAL A 92 -7.81 13.15 2.32
N GLN A 93 -7.05 13.92 3.10
CA GLN A 93 -7.23 15.37 3.19
C GLN A 93 -6.93 16.07 1.86
N ALA A 94 -5.91 15.63 1.14
CA ALA A 94 -5.59 16.16 -0.18
C ALA A 94 -6.69 15.85 -1.21
N LEU A 95 -7.28 14.64 -1.15
CA LEU A 95 -8.47 14.30 -1.94
C LEU A 95 -9.65 15.23 -1.63
N GLN A 96 -9.92 15.49 -0.35
CA GLN A 96 -11.00 16.36 0.08
C GLN A 96 -10.82 17.81 -0.42
N LYS A 97 -9.58 18.31 -0.43
CA LYS A 97 -9.24 19.65 -0.92
C LYS A 97 -9.21 19.74 -2.44
N GLY A 98 -9.07 18.62 -3.15
CA GLY A 98 -8.89 18.59 -4.60
C GLY A 98 -7.47 18.96 -5.07
N VAL A 99 -6.51 19.03 -4.14
CA VAL A 99 -5.13 19.44 -4.39
C VAL A 99 -4.17 18.74 -3.43
N PHE A 100 -3.02 18.31 -3.96
CA PHE A 100 -1.90 17.79 -3.18
C PHE A 100 -0.82 18.87 -3.04
N GLU A 101 -0.44 19.14 -1.79
CA GLU A 101 0.56 20.17 -1.43
C GLU A 101 1.70 19.52 -0.65
N GLY A 102 2.87 19.38 -1.26
CA GLY A 102 4.00 18.71 -0.62
C GLY A 102 5.18 18.54 -1.58
N PHE A 103 6.34 18.18 -1.03
CA PHE A 103 7.56 17.91 -1.82
C PHE A 103 7.98 19.08 -2.75
N GLY A 104 7.68 20.32 -2.35
CA GLY A 104 8.03 21.52 -3.11
C GLY A 104 7.12 21.83 -4.32
N GLN A 105 5.96 21.17 -4.42
CA GLN A 105 4.99 21.37 -5.50
C GLN A 105 3.54 21.34 -5.02
N THR A 106 2.67 21.96 -5.81
CA THR A 106 1.21 21.96 -5.62
C THR A 106 0.58 21.38 -6.88
N ILE A 107 -0.17 20.29 -6.76
CA ILE A 107 -0.74 19.56 -7.89
C ILE A 107 -2.24 19.39 -7.70
N CYS A 108 -3.02 19.96 -8.62
CA CYS A 108 -4.46 19.75 -8.68
C CYS A 108 -4.78 18.33 -9.17
N LEU A 109 -5.84 17.71 -8.66
CA LEU A 109 -6.19 16.31 -9.02
C LEU A 109 -6.56 16.11 -10.50
N ASN A 110 -6.97 17.19 -11.18
CA ASN A 110 -7.31 17.17 -12.60
C ASN A 110 -6.09 17.40 -13.53
N ASP A 111 -4.90 17.64 -12.96
CA ASP A 111 -3.67 17.81 -13.72
C ASP A 111 -3.23 16.46 -14.34
N THR A 112 -2.68 16.50 -15.56
CA THR A 112 -2.12 15.32 -16.23
C THR A 112 -0.95 14.71 -15.46
N LYS A 113 -0.24 15.50 -14.65
CA LYS A 113 0.86 15.05 -13.78
C LYS A 113 0.38 14.39 -12.48
N ALA A 114 -0.89 14.55 -12.11
CA ALA A 114 -1.43 14.05 -10.85
C ALA A 114 -1.23 12.54 -10.70
N THR A 115 -1.55 11.75 -11.73
CA THR A 115 -1.38 10.29 -11.70
C THR A 115 0.07 9.86 -11.42
N ASN A 116 1.04 10.53 -12.04
CA ASN A 116 2.46 10.21 -11.81
C ASN A 116 2.88 10.62 -10.39
N PHE A 117 2.41 11.77 -9.90
CA PHE A 117 2.67 12.20 -8.53
C PHE A 117 2.10 11.22 -7.51
N LEU A 118 0.82 10.84 -7.63
CA LEU A 118 0.15 9.96 -6.67
C LEU A 118 0.80 8.58 -6.55
N GLY A 119 1.28 8.01 -7.66
CA GLY A 119 1.99 6.72 -7.59
C GLY A 119 3.45 6.83 -7.14
N ASN A 120 4.00 8.04 -7.01
CA ASN A 120 5.34 8.30 -6.48
C ASN A 120 5.34 8.84 -5.04
N TYR A 121 4.20 9.39 -4.59
CA TYR A 121 3.93 9.77 -3.21
C TYR A 121 4.13 8.54 -2.31
#